data_AF-A0AAD6TJZ2-F1
#
_entry.id   AF-A0AAD6TJZ2-F1
#
_cell.length_a   1.000
_cell.length_b   1.000
_cell.length_c   1.000
_cell.angle_alpha   90.00
_cell.angle_beta   90.00
_cell.angle_gamma   90.00
#
_symmetry.space_group_name_H-M   'P 1'
#
loop_
_entity.id
_entity.type
_entity.pdbx_description
1 polymer ?
#
loop_
_entity_poly.entity_id
_entity_poly.type
_entity_poly.pdbx_seq_one_letter_code
_entity_poly.pdbx_strand_id
1 'polypeptide(L)'
;MAPRRRNAPVDVDAEEALGLATAQSENVFLFVPNLIGYTRIILAGVSLHFMSYHPIYCTIAYCVSCLLDAVDGQAARALGQTSKFGAVLDMVTDRCTTSCLLCYLSSVYPDYALGFQFLIALDFSSHYMHMYSSLVTGSSSHKHINNDVSRILRWYYNDPLTLFVVCAANELFFVSLYLMKWTSTPIGLPDYIPWSKTLTYAQLFALFSAPVCATKNIINVVQLWKASKILVGVDIAERKKLKKI
;
A
#
# COMPACT_ATOMS: atom_id res chain seq x y z
N MET A 1 11.64 34.85 7.00
CA MET A 1 10.99 33.53 6.87
C MET A 1 10.02 33.62 5.70
N ALA A 2 10.42 33.15 4.51
CA ALA A 2 9.62 33.31 3.29
C ALA A 2 8.39 32.37 3.33
N PRO A 3 7.19 32.84 2.93
CA PRO A 3 6.02 31.99 2.90
C PRO A 3 6.17 30.93 1.81
N ARG A 4 6.08 29.64 2.18
CA ARG A 4 6.01 28.52 1.24
C ARG A 4 4.84 28.77 0.27
N ARG A 5 5.13 28.87 -1.03
CA ARG A 5 4.12 28.97 -2.10
C ARG A 5 3.11 27.83 -1.97
N ARG A 6 1.84 28.18 -1.80
CA ARG A 6 0.69 27.28 -1.92
C ARG A 6 0.57 26.86 -3.38
N ASN A 7 0.80 25.60 -3.70
CA ASN A 7 0.45 25.07 -5.01
C ASN A 7 -1.06 24.85 -5.03
N ALA A 8 -1.77 25.73 -5.74
CA ALA A 8 -3.12 25.48 -6.22
C ALA A 8 -3.13 24.19 -7.08
N PRO A 9 -4.27 23.53 -7.28
CA PRO A 9 -4.40 22.55 -8.36
C PRO A 9 -3.94 23.24 -9.64
N VAL A 10 -2.90 22.71 -10.29
CA VAL A 10 -2.49 23.23 -11.58
C VAL A 10 -3.57 22.78 -12.55
N ASP A 11 -4.37 23.74 -13.02
CA ASP A 11 -5.45 23.56 -13.98
C ASP A 11 -4.83 23.42 -15.38
N VAL A 12 -4.03 22.37 -15.56
CA VAL A 12 -3.41 22.01 -16.85
C VAL A 12 -4.42 21.13 -17.57
N ASP A 13 -4.81 21.53 -18.77
CA ASP A 13 -5.65 20.69 -19.62
C ASP A 13 -4.90 19.39 -19.97
N ALA A 14 -5.62 18.29 -20.23
CA ALA A 14 -5.03 17.00 -20.54
C ALA A 14 -4.13 17.05 -21.78
N GLU A 15 -4.52 17.86 -22.79
CA GLU A 15 -3.74 18.08 -24.00
C GLU A 15 -2.46 18.87 -23.72
N GLU A 16 -2.53 19.90 -22.88
CA GLU A 16 -1.36 20.67 -22.44
C GLU A 16 -0.41 19.80 -21.60
N ALA A 17 -0.93 18.97 -20.69
CA ALA A 17 -0.14 18.03 -19.90
C ALA A 17 0.58 17.01 -20.78
N LEU A 18 -0.09 16.51 -21.83
CA LEU A 18 0.49 15.60 -22.82
C LEU A 18 1.57 16.31 -23.65
N GLY A 19 1.33 17.55 -24.07
CA GLY A 19 2.30 18.38 -24.78
C GLY A 19 3.57 18.61 -23.96
N LEU A 20 3.42 18.96 -22.67
CA LEU A 20 4.54 19.12 -21.73
C LEU A 20 5.31 17.81 -21.51
N ALA A 21 4.60 16.67 -21.44
CA ALA A 21 5.24 15.35 -21.31
C ALA A 21 6.00 14.93 -22.59
N THR A 22 5.60 15.41 -23.77
CA THR A 22 6.21 15.04 -25.05
C THR A 22 7.40 15.94 -25.42
N ALA A 23 7.39 17.22 -25.03
CA ALA A 23 8.42 18.21 -25.35
C ALA A 23 9.66 18.19 -24.42
N GLN A 24 9.86 17.13 -23.63
CA GLN A 24 10.58 17.17 -22.34
C GLN A 24 12.05 17.63 -22.35
N SER A 25 12.36 18.56 -21.42
CA SER A 25 13.71 18.83 -20.89
C SER A 25 14.01 18.11 -19.56
N GLU A 26 12.98 17.79 -18.76
CA GLU A 26 13.05 17.01 -17.52
C GLU A 26 12.11 15.80 -17.62
N ASN A 27 12.64 14.58 -17.52
CA ASN A 27 11.88 13.35 -17.69
C ASN A 27 11.49 12.72 -16.34
N VAL A 28 10.26 12.97 -15.90
CA VAL A 28 9.71 12.43 -14.65
C VAL A 28 9.73 10.90 -14.64
N PHE A 29 9.55 10.22 -15.78
CA PHE A 29 9.60 8.75 -15.83
C PHE A 29 10.96 8.19 -15.43
N LEU A 30 12.03 8.97 -15.59
CA LEU A 30 13.41 8.58 -15.29
C LEU A 30 13.91 9.09 -13.93
N PHE A 31 13.03 9.67 -13.10
CA PHE A 31 13.38 10.00 -11.72
C PHE A 31 13.85 8.74 -10.98
N VAL A 32 14.89 8.89 -10.15
CA VAL A 32 15.47 7.81 -9.35
C VAL A 32 14.42 7.02 -8.56
N PRO A 33 13.46 7.64 -7.83
CA PRO A 33 12.39 6.89 -7.17
C PRO A 33 11.52 6.08 -8.13
N ASN A 34 11.26 6.56 -9.35
CA ASN A 34 10.45 5.84 -10.33
C ASN A 34 11.21 4.66 -10.94
N LEU A 35 12.53 4.78 -11.14
CA LEU A 35 13.37 3.66 -11.55
C LEU A 35 13.41 2.55 -10.50
N ILE A 36 13.44 2.92 -9.21
CA ILE A 36 13.29 1.96 -8.10
C ILE A 36 11.90 1.33 -8.16
N GLY A 37 10.85 2.12 -8.38
CA GLY A 37 9.48 1.62 -8.59
C GLY A 37 9.36 0.60 -9.71
N TYR A 38 9.96 0.83 -10.88
CA TYR A 38 9.99 -0.16 -11.96
C TYR A 38 10.76 -1.41 -11.60
N THR A 39 11.85 -1.28 -10.84
CA THR A 39 12.61 -2.42 -10.31
C THR A 39 11.74 -3.26 -9.39
N ARG A 40 10.91 -2.64 -8.54
CA ARG A 40 9.92 -3.32 -7.69
C ARG A 40 8.90 -4.11 -8.51
N ILE A 41 8.38 -3.52 -9.60
CA ILE A 41 7.45 -4.21 -10.51
C ILE A 41 8.10 -5.47 -11.11
N ILE A 42 9.34 -5.36 -11.57
CA ILE A 42 10.08 -6.51 -12.13
C ILE A 42 10.28 -7.58 -11.05
N LEU A 43 10.73 -7.21 -9.85
CA LEU A 43 10.93 -8.14 -8.74
C LEU A 43 9.63 -8.81 -8.30
N ALA A 44 8.51 -8.08 -8.30
CA ALA A 44 7.18 -8.65 -8.04
C ALA A 44 6.83 -9.68 -9.13
N GLY A 45 7.05 -9.37 -10.41
CA GLY A 45 6.86 -10.31 -11.51
C GLY A 45 7.72 -11.57 -11.38
N VAL A 46 8.99 -11.41 -10.99
CA VAL A 46 9.91 -12.53 -10.70
C VAL A 46 9.40 -13.37 -9.53
N SER A 47 8.92 -12.73 -8.46
CA SER A 47 8.32 -13.43 -7.32
C SER A 47 7.12 -14.26 -7.74
N LEU A 48 6.22 -13.70 -8.55
CA LEU A 48 5.04 -14.38 -9.08
C LEU A 48 5.41 -15.56 -9.97
N HIS A 49 6.44 -15.42 -10.80
CA HIS A 49 6.94 -16.51 -11.62
C HIS A 49 7.36 -17.71 -10.75
N PHE A 50 8.17 -17.48 -9.72
CA PHE A 50 8.67 -18.56 -8.85
C PHE A 50 7.65 -19.08 -7.81
N MET A 51 6.50 -18.43 -7.68
CA MET A 51 5.55 -18.65 -6.58
C MET A 51 5.02 -20.08 -6.46
N SER A 52 4.92 -20.81 -7.57
CA SER A 52 4.33 -22.17 -7.57
C SER A 52 5.34 -23.31 -7.47
N TYR A 53 6.65 -23.05 -7.55
CA TYR A 53 7.66 -24.13 -7.59
C TYR A 53 8.98 -23.84 -6.86
N HIS A 54 9.32 -22.57 -6.59
CA HIS A 54 10.57 -22.21 -5.92
C HIS A 54 10.34 -21.20 -4.78
N PRO A 55 9.96 -21.67 -3.58
CA PRO A 55 9.54 -20.81 -2.49
C PRO A 55 10.62 -19.86 -1.97
N ILE A 56 11.88 -20.27 -1.97
CA ILE A 56 13.00 -19.44 -1.51
C ILE A 56 13.21 -18.24 -2.45
N TYR A 57 13.34 -18.49 -3.75
CA TYR A 57 13.52 -17.41 -4.74
C TYR A 57 12.32 -16.47 -4.79
N CYS A 58 11.10 -17.03 -4.73
CA CYS A 58 9.87 -16.24 -4.64
C CYS A 58 9.88 -15.30 -3.43
N THR A 59 10.21 -15.82 -2.23
CA THR A 59 10.21 -15.06 -0.98
C THR A 59 11.29 -13.98 -0.99
N ILE A 60 12.51 -14.30 -1.45
CA ILE A 60 13.59 -13.31 -1.53
C ILE A 60 13.21 -12.18 -2.49
N ALA A 61 12.74 -12.50 -3.70
CA ALA A 61 12.32 -11.49 -4.67
C ALA A 61 11.16 -10.62 -4.14
N TYR A 62 10.18 -11.24 -3.47
CA TYR A 62 9.07 -10.53 -2.83
C TYR A 62 9.56 -9.57 -1.75
N CYS A 63 10.35 -10.06 -0.79
CA CYS A 63 10.84 -9.27 0.33
C CYS A 63 11.74 -8.13 -0.13
N VAL A 64 12.61 -8.34 -1.12
CA VAL A 64 13.42 -7.26 -1.70
C VAL A 64 12.53 -6.21 -2.36
N SER A 65 11.50 -6.61 -3.11
CA SER A 65 10.53 -5.67 -3.70
C SER A 65 9.82 -4.83 -2.63
N CYS A 66 9.34 -5.45 -1.56
CA CYS A 66 8.69 -4.74 -0.45
C CYS A 66 9.65 -3.83 0.32
N LEU A 67 10.92 -4.16 0.46
CA LEU A 67 11.89 -3.30 1.15
C LEU A 67 12.26 -2.07 0.32
N LEU A 68 12.31 -2.20 -1.02
CA LEU A 68 12.59 -1.10 -1.93
C LEU A 68 11.49 -0.02 -1.92
N ASP A 69 10.28 -0.34 -1.50
CA ASP A 69 9.18 0.62 -1.27
C ASP A 69 9.60 1.78 -0.34
N ALA A 70 10.17 1.44 0.82
CA ALA A 70 10.65 2.46 1.74
C ALA A 70 11.79 3.30 1.15
N VAL A 71 12.60 2.70 0.26
CA VAL A 71 13.77 3.32 -0.35
C VAL A 71 13.37 4.32 -1.42
N ASP A 72 12.38 4.04 -2.27
CA ASP A 72 11.95 5.00 -3.29
C ASP A 72 11.35 6.27 -2.67
N GLY A 73 10.55 6.14 -1.61
CA GLY A 73 10.00 7.30 -0.92
C GLY A 73 11.10 8.14 -0.26
N GLN A 74 12.12 7.49 0.31
CA GLN A 74 13.28 8.18 0.86
C GLN A 74 14.09 8.88 -0.24
N ALA A 75 14.34 8.22 -1.37
CA ALA A 75 15.03 8.79 -2.51
C ALA A 75 14.26 10.00 -3.10
N ALA A 76 12.94 9.88 -3.24
CA ALA A 76 12.09 10.98 -3.71
C ALA A 76 12.20 12.23 -2.84
N ARG A 77 12.21 12.06 -1.51
CA ARG A 77 12.35 13.16 -0.55
C ARG A 77 13.76 13.73 -0.51
N ALA A 78 14.79 12.88 -0.55
CA ALA A 78 16.19 13.30 -0.48
C ALA A 78 16.64 14.05 -1.75
N LEU A 79 16.17 13.62 -2.92
CA LEU A 79 16.52 14.20 -4.22
C LEU A 79 15.56 15.30 -4.68
N GLY A 80 14.50 15.58 -3.92
CA GLY A 80 13.46 16.54 -4.33
C GLY A 80 12.64 16.09 -5.55
N GLN A 81 12.63 14.80 -5.85
CA GLN A 81 11.97 14.18 -7.02
C GLN A 81 10.56 13.63 -6.71
N THR A 82 9.88 14.18 -5.72
CA THR A 82 8.50 13.79 -5.40
C THR A 82 7.55 14.18 -6.53
N SER A 83 6.81 13.22 -7.07
CA SER A 83 5.88 13.45 -8.19
C SER A 83 4.52 12.77 -7.97
N LYS A 84 3.46 13.30 -8.59
CA LYS A 84 2.12 12.66 -8.57
C LYS A 84 2.15 11.29 -9.25
N PHE A 85 2.88 11.18 -10.36
CA PHE A 85 3.05 9.91 -11.08
C PHE A 85 3.72 8.86 -10.18
N GLY A 86 4.85 9.21 -9.54
CA GLY A 86 5.56 8.29 -8.64
C GLY A 86 4.71 7.82 -7.46
N ALA A 87 3.93 8.73 -6.85
CA ALA A 87 3.02 8.36 -5.76
C ALA A 87 1.90 7.40 -6.19
N VAL A 88 1.37 7.54 -7.41
CA VAL A 88 0.38 6.61 -7.95
C VAL A 88 1.02 5.28 -8.36
N LEU A 89 2.20 5.33 -9.00
CA LEU A 89 2.97 4.15 -9.40
C LEU A 89 3.30 3.26 -8.21
N ASP A 90 3.78 3.86 -7.12
CA ASP A 90 4.07 3.20 -5.85
C ASP A 90 2.82 2.49 -5.30
N MET A 91 1.74 3.25 -5.08
CA MET A 91 0.47 2.71 -4.56
C MET A 91 -0.05 1.54 -5.40
N VAL A 92 -0.06 1.67 -6.73
CA VAL A 92 -0.56 0.61 -7.63
C VAL A 92 0.34 -0.63 -7.57
N THR A 93 1.66 -0.46 -7.52
CA THR A 93 2.63 -1.57 -7.46
C THR A 93 2.43 -2.41 -6.20
N ASP A 94 2.28 -1.75 -5.05
CA ASP A 94 1.96 -2.40 -3.78
C ASP A 94 0.69 -3.25 -3.86
N ARG A 95 -0.40 -2.62 -4.33
CA ARG A 95 -1.71 -3.28 -4.38
C ARG A 95 -1.70 -4.49 -5.31
N CYS A 96 -1.07 -4.37 -6.47
CA CYS A 96 -0.93 -5.48 -7.41
C CYS A 96 -0.11 -6.62 -6.79
N THR A 97 1.01 -6.30 -6.15
CA THR A 97 1.92 -7.30 -5.56
C THR A 97 1.22 -8.13 -4.47
N THR A 98 0.61 -7.47 -3.48
CA THR A 98 -0.12 -8.16 -2.40
C THR A 98 -1.34 -8.90 -2.95
N SER A 99 -2.07 -8.34 -3.91
CA SER A 99 -3.26 -9.00 -4.47
C SER A 99 -2.92 -10.27 -5.24
N CYS A 100 -1.82 -10.28 -5.99
CA CYS A 100 -1.38 -11.49 -6.68
C CYS A 100 -0.96 -12.59 -5.68
N LEU A 101 -0.30 -12.22 -4.58
CA LEU A 101 -0.02 -13.16 -3.48
C LEU A 101 -1.31 -13.71 -2.86
N LEU A 102 -2.29 -12.86 -2.58
CA LEU A 102 -3.60 -13.27 -2.05
C LEU A 102 -4.38 -14.16 -3.02
N CYS A 103 -4.30 -13.89 -4.32
CA CYS A 103 -4.88 -14.76 -5.35
C CYS A 103 -4.26 -16.15 -5.31
N TYR A 104 -2.93 -16.25 -5.22
CA TYR A 104 -2.26 -17.53 -5.05
C TYR A 104 -2.69 -18.23 -3.75
N LEU A 105 -2.72 -17.52 -2.62
CA LEU A 105 -3.18 -18.07 -1.35
C LEU A 105 -4.63 -18.59 -1.42
N SER A 106 -5.51 -17.94 -2.18
CA SER A 106 -6.88 -18.42 -2.41
C SER A 106 -6.95 -19.77 -3.14
N SER A 107 -5.98 -20.05 -4.02
CA SER A 107 -5.87 -21.34 -4.70
C SER A 107 -5.27 -22.43 -3.81
N VAL A 108 -4.36 -22.05 -2.90
CA VAL A 108 -3.69 -22.97 -1.98
C VAL A 108 -4.57 -23.34 -0.78
N TYR A 109 -5.40 -22.42 -0.32
CA TYR A 109 -6.31 -22.58 0.82
C TYR A 109 -7.77 -22.31 0.40
N PRO A 110 -8.41 -23.22 -0.38
CA PRO A 110 -9.74 -22.97 -0.95
C PRO A 110 -10.83 -22.68 0.10
N ASP A 111 -10.75 -23.30 1.27
CA ASP A 111 -11.70 -23.08 2.38
C ASP A 111 -11.73 -21.61 2.85
N TYR A 112 -10.63 -20.88 2.65
CA TYR A 112 -10.48 -19.47 3.02
C TYR A 112 -10.51 -18.52 1.81
N ALA A 113 -10.78 -19.04 0.60
CA ALA A 113 -10.73 -18.27 -0.65
C ALA A 113 -11.61 -17.01 -0.62
N LEU A 114 -12.84 -17.12 -0.07
CA LEU A 114 -13.74 -15.99 0.09
C LEU A 114 -13.14 -14.89 0.97
N GLY A 115 -12.38 -15.25 2.00
CA GLY A 115 -11.67 -14.31 2.86
C GLY A 115 -10.60 -13.55 2.08
N PHE A 116 -9.77 -14.23 1.31
CA PHE A 116 -8.74 -13.58 0.49
C PHE A 116 -9.34 -12.68 -0.60
N GLN A 117 -10.41 -13.13 -1.27
CA GLN A 117 -11.11 -12.32 -2.26
C GLN A 117 -11.72 -11.05 -1.63
N PHE A 118 -12.30 -11.17 -0.44
CA PHE A 118 -12.80 -10.02 0.31
C PHE A 118 -11.67 -9.04 0.66
N LEU A 119 -10.51 -9.54 1.11
CA LEU A 119 -9.35 -8.69 1.43
C LEU A 119 -8.85 -7.92 0.20
N ILE A 120 -8.77 -8.58 -0.97
CA ILE A 120 -8.41 -7.94 -2.24
C ILE A 120 -9.42 -6.83 -2.57
N ALA A 121 -10.72 -7.14 -2.53
CA ALA A 121 -11.77 -6.18 -2.85
C ALA A 121 -11.78 -4.97 -1.90
N LEU A 122 -11.60 -5.22 -0.59
CA LEU A 122 -11.52 -4.18 0.43
C LEU A 122 -10.31 -3.27 0.21
N ASP A 123 -9.14 -3.85 -0.05
CA ASP A 123 -7.90 -3.09 -0.20
C ASP A 123 -7.93 -2.19 -1.45
N PHE A 124 -8.33 -2.73 -2.59
CA PHE A 124 -8.50 -1.95 -3.82
C PHE A 124 -9.55 -0.85 -3.68
N SER A 125 -10.74 -1.17 -3.18
CA SER A 125 -11.82 -0.17 -3.04
C SER A 125 -11.44 0.94 -2.05
N SER A 126 -10.84 0.59 -0.91
CA SER A 126 -10.40 1.56 0.10
C SER A 126 -9.36 2.53 -0.43
N HIS A 127 -8.30 2.01 -1.06
CA HIS A 127 -7.24 2.85 -1.62
C HIS A 127 -7.72 3.69 -2.81
N TYR A 128 -8.54 3.11 -3.70
CA TYR A 128 -9.08 3.85 -4.84
C TYR A 128 -9.96 5.02 -4.40
N MET A 129 -10.91 4.79 -3.49
CA MET A 129 -11.75 5.85 -2.95
C MET A 129 -10.94 6.88 -2.16
N HIS A 130 -9.97 6.44 -1.36
CA HIS A 130 -9.10 7.34 -0.61
C HIS A 130 -8.27 8.25 -1.52
N MET A 131 -7.63 7.70 -2.54
CA MET A 131 -6.87 8.46 -3.54
C MET A 131 -7.77 9.46 -4.25
N TYR A 132 -8.92 9.03 -4.77
CA TYR A 132 -9.86 9.91 -5.46
C TYR A 132 -10.35 11.05 -4.56
N SER A 133 -10.74 10.75 -3.32
CA SER A 133 -11.15 11.76 -2.34
C SER A 133 -10.04 12.78 -2.04
N SER A 134 -8.78 12.34 -2.00
CA SER A 134 -7.63 13.19 -1.72
C SER A 134 -7.30 14.13 -2.89
N LEU A 135 -7.48 13.64 -4.13
CA LEU A 135 -7.32 14.42 -5.35
C LEU A 135 -8.41 15.49 -5.49
N VAL A 136 -9.68 15.11 -5.30
CA VAL A 136 -10.84 16.02 -5.43
C VAL A 136 -10.83 17.10 -4.34
N THR A 137 -10.44 16.75 -3.11
CA THR A 137 -10.32 17.75 -2.03
C THR A 137 -9.09 18.64 -2.14
N GLY A 138 -8.20 18.38 -3.12
CA GLY A 138 -7.04 19.22 -3.40
C GLY A 138 -6.14 19.38 -2.19
N SER A 139 -5.84 18.28 -1.48
CA SER A 139 -5.14 18.30 -0.19
C SER A 139 -3.69 18.80 -0.30
N SER A 140 -3.51 20.11 -0.51
CA SER A 140 -2.29 20.89 -0.30
C SER A 140 -2.56 21.96 0.77
N SER A 141 -2.66 21.51 2.02
CA SER A 141 -2.47 22.32 3.22
C SER A 141 -3.60 23.30 3.64
N HIS A 142 -4.32 22.88 4.69
CA HIS A 142 -5.01 23.69 5.71
C HIS A 142 -6.10 24.70 5.31
N LYS A 143 -7.35 24.26 5.45
CA LYS A 143 -8.29 24.93 6.37
C LYS A 143 -8.70 23.92 7.44
N HIS A 144 -8.66 24.33 8.70
CA HIS A 144 -9.04 23.54 9.86
C HIS A 144 -10.32 22.72 9.63
N ILE A 145 -10.15 21.43 9.33
CA ILE A 145 -11.04 20.37 9.83
C ILE A 145 -10.25 19.67 10.94
N ASN A 146 -9.79 20.46 11.92
CA ASN A 146 -9.42 19.91 13.21
C ASN A 146 -10.73 19.54 13.88
N ASN A 147 -11.11 18.27 13.72
CA ASN A 147 -11.87 17.45 14.68
C ASN A 147 -12.72 16.39 13.97
N ASP A 148 -12.15 15.62 13.02
CA ASP A 148 -12.77 14.34 12.66
C ASP A 148 -11.91 13.36 11.85
N VAL A 149 -10.57 13.46 11.90
CA VAL A 149 -9.76 12.29 11.52
C VAL A 149 -10.00 11.26 12.61
N SER A 150 -10.61 10.12 12.27
CA SER A 150 -10.81 9.04 13.24
C SER A 150 -9.49 8.77 13.96
N ARG A 151 -9.51 8.69 15.29
CA ARG A 151 -8.30 8.56 16.12
C ARG A 151 -7.35 7.46 15.60
N ILE A 152 -7.92 6.39 15.05
CA ILE A 152 -7.21 5.25 14.46
C ILE A 152 -6.41 5.62 13.19
N LEU A 153 -6.99 6.32 12.22
CA LEU A 153 -6.28 6.79 11.02
C LEU A 153 -5.17 7.79 11.38
N ARG A 154 -5.42 8.65 12.36
CA ARG A 154 -4.40 9.59 12.81
C ARG A 154 -3.22 8.84 13.42
N TRP A 155 -3.45 7.86 14.28
CA TRP A 155 -2.39 7.02 14.82
C TRP A 155 -1.60 6.32 13.71
N TYR A 156 -2.29 5.75 12.72
CA TYR A 156 -1.67 5.02 11.61
C TYR A 156 -0.80 5.89 10.69
N TYR A 157 -1.27 7.08 10.30
CA TYR A 157 -0.58 7.94 9.33
C TYR A 157 0.34 9.01 9.92
N ASN A 158 0.26 9.29 11.22
CA ASN A 158 1.01 10.40 11.83
C ASN A 158 2.49 10.05 12.08
N ASP A 159 2.83 8.77 12.19
CA ASP A 159 4.19 8.32 12.44
C ASP A 159 4.67 7.38 11.31
N PRO A 160 5.73 7.74 10.56
CA PRO A 160 6.25 6.93 9.47
C PRO A 160 6.70 5.53 9.90
N LEU A 161 7.19 5.38 11.14
CA LEU A 161 7.61 4.08 11.66
C LEU A 161 6.40 3.17 11.90
N THR A 162 5.33 3.70 12.49
CA THR A 162 4.07 2.98 12.69
C THR A 162 3.49 2.51 11.35
N LEU A 163 3.48 3.37 10.33
CA LEU A 163 3.03 3.02 8.98
C LEU A 163 3.87 1.85 8.42
N PHE A 164 5.19 1.97 8.46
CA PHE A 164 6.10 0.94 7.96
C PHE A 164 5.94 -0.39 8.70
N VAL A 165 5.89 -0.38 10.03
CA VAL A 165 5.77 -1.60 10.85
C VAL A 165 4.44 -2.31 10.59
N VAL A 166 3.33 -1.57 10.51
CA VAL A 166 2.01 -2.18 10.25
C VAL A 166 1.95 -2.76 8.83
N CYS A 167 2.49 -2.05 7.82
CA CYS A 167 2.58 -2.58 6.46
C CYS A 167 3.49 -3.81 6.39
N ALA A 168 4.70 -3.74 6.94
CA ALA A 168 5.66 -4.85 6.94
C ALA A 168 5.12 -6.08 7.69
N ALA A 169 4.48 -5.90 8.84
CA ALA A 169 3.85 -6.99 9.57
C ALA A 169 2.67 -7.61 8.79
N ASN A 170 1.88 -6.80 8.07
CA ASN A 170 0.85 -7.34 7.20
C ASN A 170 1.41 -8.18 6.05
N GLU A 171 2.44 -7.69 5.36
CA GLU A 171 3.10 -8.47 4.31
C GLU A 171 3.75 -9.73 4.89
N LEU A 172 4.37 -9.63 6.07
CA LEU A 172 4.92 -10.78 6.78
C LEU A 172 3.85 -11.83 7.07
N PHE A 173 2.62 -11.43 7.43
CA PHE A 173 1.52 -12.38 7.64
C PHE A 173 1.21 -13.18 6.36
N PHE A 174 1.03 -12.50 5.22
CA PHE A 174 0.72 -13.19 3.96
C PHE A 174 1.89 -14.03 3.43
N VAL A 175 3.12 -13.54 3.54
CA VAL A 175 4.33 -14.33 3.22
C VAL A 175 4.46 -15.54 4.13
N SER A 176 4.09 -15.40 5.41
CA SER A 176 4.09 -16.53 6.35
C SER A 176 3.05 -17.59 5.96
N LEU A 177 1.83 -17.19 5.59
CA LEU A 177 0.82 -18.12 5.06
C LEU A 177 1.29 -18.83 3.79
N TYR A 178 2.03 -18.12 2.93
CA TYR A 178 2.66 -18.70 1.75
C TYR A 178 3.72 -19.74 2.13
N LEU A 179 4.64 -19.41 3.04
CA LEU A 179 5.71 -20.32 3.48
C LEU A 179 5.18 -21.53 4.26
N MET A 180 4.03 -21.41 4.93
CA MET A 180 3.35 -22.53 5.59
C MET A 180 2.97 -23.65 4.63
N LYS A 181 2.72 -23.34 3.35
CA LYS A 181 2.47 -24.37 2.32
C LYS A 181 3.72 -25.21 2.02
N TRP A 182 4.90 -24.59 2.12
CA TRP A 182 6.16 -25.17 1.67
C TRP A 182 7.03 -25.71 2.80
N THR A 183 6.84 -25.24 4.03
CA THR A 183 7.68 -25.57 5.18
C THR A 183 6.94 -26.50 6.12
N SER A 184 7.41 -27.74 6.23
CA SER A 184 6.90 -28.73 7.19
C SER A 184 7.88 -29.02 8.34
N THR A 185 9.09 -28.46 8.29
CA THR A 185 10.12 -28.65 9.32
C THR A 185 9.80 -27.84 10.57
N PRO A 186 9.66 -28.48 11.75
CA PRO A 186 9.51 -27.78 13.02
C PRO A 186 10.73 -26.92 13.36
N ILE A 187 10.55 -25.96 14.27
CA ILE A 187 11.56 -24.94 14.66
C ILE A 187 12.88 -25.55 15.17
N GLY A 188 12.87 -26.79 15.66
CA GLY A 188 14.09 -27.49 16.11
C GLY A 188 14.63 -27.02 17.47
N LEU A 189 13.78 -26.39 18.29
CA LEU A 189 14.13 -26.06 19.67
C LEU A 189 14.19 -27.32 20.55
N PRO A 190 15.03 -27.33 21.60
CA PRO A 190 15.23 -28.48 22.47
C PRO A 190 13.94 -29.04 23.09
N ASP A 191 13.96 -30.35 23.33
CA ASP A 191 12.81 -31.22 23.64
C ASP A 191 11.94 -30.85 24.85
N TYR A 192 12.38 -29.89 25.67
CA TYR A 192 11.67 -29.45 26.88
C TYR A 192 10.52 -28.46 26.60
N ILE A 193 10.36 -27.97 25.36
CA ILE A 193 9.26 -27.07 24.98
C ILE A 193 8.21 -27.87 24.17
N PRO A 194 7.03 -28.20 24.74
CA PRO A 194 6.04 -29.06 24.08
C PRO A 194 5.55 -28.53 22.72
N TRP A 195 5.46 -27.21 22.57
CA TRP A 195 4.95 -26.55 21.36
C TRP A 195 5.98 -26.49 20.22
N SER A 196 7.27 -26.72 20.50
CA SER A 196 8.33 -26.61 19.48
C SER A 196 8.39 -27.80 18.52
N LYS A 197 7.75 -28.92 18.87
CA LYS A 197 7.74 -30.15 18.07
C LYS A 197 6.80 -30.09 16.87
N THR A 198 5.81 -29.20 16.90
CA THR A 198 4.77 -29.11 15.88
C THR A 198 4.73 -27.76 15.18
N LEU A 199 5.27 -26.71 15.79
CA LEU A 199 5.20 -25.35 15.24
C LEU A 199 6.37 -25.09 14.27
N THR A 200 6.06 -24.57 13.09
CA THR A 200 7.06 -24.09 12.10
C THR A 200 7.36 -22.60 12.28
N TYR A 201 8.51 -22.14 11.79
CA TYR A 201 8.84 -20.70 11.80
C TYR A 201 7.77 -19.86 11.09
N ALA A 202 7.22 -20.36 9.98
CA ALA A 202 6.17 -19.70 9.23
C ALA A 202 4.88 -19.55 10.07
N GLN A 203 4.47 -20.58 10.81
CA GLN A 203 3.31 -20.50 11.70
C GLN A 203 3.54 -19.51 12.85
N LEU A 204 4.75 -19.47 13.40
CA LEU A 204 5.12 -18.53 14.46
C LEU A 204 5.03 -17.08 13.97
N PHE A 205 5.62 -16.77 12.81
CA PHE A 205 5.53 -15.44 12.22
C PHE A 205 4.09 -15.06 11.86
N ALA A 206 3.30 -16.00 11.32
CA ALA A 206 1.89 -15.79 11.07
C ALA A 206 1.12 -15.44 12.36
N LEU A 207 1.37 -16.16 13.46
CA LEU A 207 0.71 -15.91 14.74
C LEU A 207 1.02 -14.51 15.30
N PHE A 208 2.28 -14.09 15.24
CA PHE A 208 2.69 -12.77 15.74
C PHE A 208 2.19 -11.62 14.87
N SER A 209 2.11 -11.83 13.55
CA SER A 209 1.68 -10.80 12.60
C SER A 209 0.16 -10.75 12.40
N ALA A 210 -0.58 -11.81 12.73
CA ALA A 210 -2.03 -11.88 12.55
C ALA A 210 -2.81 -10.73 13.23
N PRO A 211 -2.53 -10.34 14.50
CA PRO A 211 -3.23 -9.22 15.12
C PRO A 211 -2.99 -7.89 14.39
N VAL A 212 -1.78 -7.71 13.84
CA VAL A 212 -1.42 -6.50 13.08
C VAL A 212 -2.10 -6.50 11.72
N CYS A 213 -2.15 -7.65 11.03
CA CYS A 213 -2.91 -7.82 9.79
C CYS A 213 -4.41 -7.52 9.99
N ALA A 214 -5.01 -8.05 11.07
CA ALA A 214 -6.40 -7.75 11.41
C ALA A 214 -6.61 -6.24 11.66
N THR A 215 -5.69 -5.61 12.40
CA THR A 215 -5.73 -4.16 12.66
C THR A 215 -5.61 -3.34 11.38
N LYS A 216 -4.70 -3.70 10.46
CA LYS A 216 -4.56 -3.05 9.15
C LYS A 216 -5.85 -3.14 8.34
N ASN A 217 -6.50 -4.30 8.32
CA ASN A 217 -7.75 -4.46 7.58
C ASN A 217 -8.92 -3.67 8.20
N ILE A 218 -8.97 -3.54 9.53
CA ILE A 218 -9.90 -2.62 10.20
C ILE A 218 -9.63 -1.17 9.77
N ILE A 219 -8.35 -0.75 9.73
CA ILE A 219 -7.95 0.57 9.25
C ILE A 219 -8.41 0.77 7.80
N ASN A 220 -8.23 -0.22 6.93
CA ASN A 220 -8.69 -0.18 5.54
C ASN A 220 -10.22 0.05 5.44
N VAL A 221 -11.03 -0.60 6.28
CA VAL A 221 -12.49 -0.34 6.34
C VAL A 221 -12.79 1.09 6.77
N VAL A 222 -12.12 1.59 7.82
CA VAL A 222 -12.34 2.95 8.32
C VAL A 222 -11.92 3.98 7.27
N GLN A 223 -10.80 3.72 6.56
CA GLN A 223 -10.32 4.54 5.46
C GLN A 223 -11.34 4.61 4.32
N LEU A 224 -11.90 3.47 3.90
CA LEU A 224 -12.94 3.40 2.87
C LEU A 224 -14.17 4.23 3.26
N TRP A 225 -14.68 4.03 4.48
CA TRP A 225 -15.84 4.76 4.98
C TRP A 225 -15.57 6.27 5.06
N LYS A 226 -14.38 6.67 5.52
CA LYS A 226 -14.02 8.08 5.65
C LYS A 226 -13.88 8.75 4.29
N ALA A 227 -13.22 8.11 3.33
CA ALA A 227 -13.11 8.58 1.96
C ALA A 227 -14.50 8.77 1.32
N SER A 228 -15.40 7.82 1.53
CA SER A 228 -16.80 7.90 1.08
C SER A 228 -17.52 9.12 1.66
N LYS A 229 -17.39 9.37 2.98
CA LYS A 229 -18.00 10.56 3.61
C LYS A 229 -17.42 11.88 3.09
N ILE A 230 -16.13 11.91 2.79
CA ILE A 230 -15.49 13.10 2.22
C ILE A 230 -16.09 13.43 0.85
N LEU A 231 -16.23 12.42 -0.02
CA LEU A 231 -16.82 12.59 -1.36
C LEU A 231 -18.27 13.09 -1.29
N VAL A 232 -19.09 12.49 -0.42
CA VAL A 232 -20.47 12.98 -0.19
C VAL A 232 -20.47 14.43 0.30
N GLY A 233 -19.49 14.82 1.12
CA GLY A 233 -19.32 16.20 1.57
C GLY A 233 -19.01 17.17 0.42
N VAL A 234 -18.18 16.75 -0.55
CA VAL A 234 -17.91 17.50 -1.78
C VAL A 234 -19.19 17.66 -2.61
N ASP A 235 -19.93 16.57 -2.85
CA ASP A 235 -21.17 16.60 -3.62
C ASP A 235 -22.20 17.58 -3.03
N ILE A 236 -22.35 17.56 -1.70
CA ILE A 236 -23.24 18.48 -0.99
C ILE A 236 -22.78 19.94 -1.16
N ALA A 237 -21.48 20.21 -1.10
CA ALA A 237 -20.93 21.54 -1.27
C ALA A 237 -21.14 22.07 -2.70
N GLU A 238 -20.94 21.24 -3.72
CA GLU A 238 -21.19 21.58 -5.13
C GLU A 238 -22.66 21.87 -5.39
N ARG A 239 -23.55 21.00 -4.91
CA ARG A 239 -25.01 21.21 -5.02
C ARG A 239 -25.46 22.50 -4.35
N LYS A 240 -24.85 22.90 -3.23
CA LYS A 240 -25.14 24.19 -2.57
C LYS A 240 -24.66 25.38 -3.38
N LYS A 241 -23.57 25.28 -4.14
CA LYS A 241 -23.11 26.35 -5.04
C LYS A 241 -24.07 26.53 -6.21
N LEU A 242 -24.51 25.43 -6.82
CA LEU A 242 -25.46 25.45 -7.95
C LEU A 242 -26.81 26.07 -7.58
N LYS A 243 -27.28 25.87 -6.34
CA LYS A 243 -28.54 26.47 -5.85
C LYS A 243 -28.44 27.95 -5.46
N LYS A 244 -27.22 28.52 -5.41
CA LYS A 244 -26.97 29.93 -5.07
C LYS A 244 -26.76 30.82 -6.30
N ILE A 245 -26.81 30.23 -7.50
CA ILE A 245 -26.85 30.89 -8.81
C ILE A 245 -28.31 30.88 -9.26
#